data_AF-A0A9W7J8N2-F1
#
_entry.id   AF-A0A9W7J8N2-F1
#
_cell.length_a   1.000
_cell.length_b   1.000
_cell.length_c   1.000
_cell.angle_alpha   90.00
_cell.angle_beta   90.00
_cell.angle_gamma   90.00
#
_symmetry.space_group_name_H-M   'P 1'
#
loop_
_entity.id
_entity.type
_entity.pdbx_description
1 polymer ?
#
loop_
_entity_poly.entity_id
_entity_poly.type
_entity_poly.pdbx_seq_one_letter_code
_entity_poly.pdbx_strand_id
1 'polypeptide(L)'
;MPTIAVGTVAILRALFFPESAFAILSPGLQVVVASALLHASGLFFGYFLSRALRLEVGSSRTISIEVGIQNSVLGVVLATRYFENPLTAVTCVVSSMCWKR
;
A
#
# COMPACT_ATOMS: atom_id res chain seq x y z
N MET A 1 -21.77 4.00 9.19
CA MET A 1 -20.93 4.01 7.97
C MET A 1 -19.45 3.73 8.23
N PRO A 2 -18.75 4.36 9.22
CA PRO A 2 -17.32 4.09 9.44
C PRO A 2 -17.03 2.64 9.87
N THR A 3 -17.90 2.07 10.71
CA THR A 3 -17.74 0.70 11.25
C THR A 3 -17.82 -0.39 10.19
N ILE A 4 -18.68 -0.21 9.19
CA ILE A 4 -18.82 -1.15 8.07
C ILE A 4 -17.54 -1.14 7.23
N ALA A 5 -17.02 0.05 6.87
CA ALA A 5 -15.80 0.18 6.09
C ALA A 5 -14.58 -0.42 6.82
N VAL A 6 -14.42 -0.12 8.11
CA VAL A 6 -13.34 -0.68 8.94
C VAL A 6 -13.47 -2.20 9.03
N GLY A 7 -14.68 -2.72 9.27
CA GLY A 7 -14.94 -4.16 9.33
C GLY A 7 -14.59 -4.86 8.02
N THR A 8 -15.01 -4.31 6.88
CA THR A 8 -14.71 -4.87 5.56
C THR A 8 -13.20 -4.90 5.28
N VAL A 9 -12.48 -3.80 5.53
CA VAL A 9 -11.03 -3.75 5.30
C VAL A 9 -10.28 -4.71 6.22
N ALA A 10 -10.70 -4.83 7.49
CA ALA A 10 -10.10 -5.77 8.45
C ALA A 10 -10.29 -7.23 8.00
N ILE A 11 -11.50 -7.61 7.58
CA ILE A 11 -11.79 -8.96 7.06
C ILE A 11 -10.94 -9.25 5.83
N LEU A 12 -10.88 -8.32 4.87
CA LEU A 12 -10.11 -8.53 3.64
C LEU A 12 -8.62 -8.72 3.93
N ARG A 13 -8.02 -7.92 4.82
CA ARG A 13 -6.62 -8.14 5.24
C ARG A 13 -6.41 -9.51 5.88
N ALA A 14 -7.32 -9.94 6.76
CA ALA A 14 -7.22 -11.21 7.44
C ALA A 14 -7.30 -12.42 6.49
N LEU A 15 -8.03 -12.31 5.39
CA LEU A 15 -8.15 -13.39 4.40
C LEU A 15 -6.85 -13.64 3.61
N PHE A 16 -6.11 -12.58 3.26
CA PHE A 16 -4.91 -12.71 2.44
C PHE A 16 -3.62 -12.93 3.24
N PHE A 17 -3.61 -12.58 4.53
CA PHE A 17 -2.44 -12.71 5.38
C PHE A 17 -1.85 -14.15 5.47
N PRO A 18 -2.65 -15.22 5.68
CA PRO A 18 -2.13 -16.58 5.86
C PRO A 18 -1.37 -17.10 4.64
N GLU A 19 -1.86 -16.83 3.42
CA GLU A 19 -1.19 -17.21 2.17
C GLU A 19 0.16 -16.50 2.00
N SER A 20 0.23 -15.24 2.43
CA SER A 20 1.46 -14.45 2.34
C SER A 20 2.48 -14.70 3.46
N ALA A 21 2.09 -15.33 4.57
CA ALA A 21 2.94 -15.52 5.75
C ALA A 21 4.22 -16.33 5.45
N PHE A 22 4.11 -17.44 4.71
CA PHE A 22 5.27 -18.26 4.32
C PHE A 22 6.21 -17.51 3.36
N ALA A 23 5.66 -16.67 2.48
CA ALA A 23 6.43 -15.86 1.54
C ALA A 23 7.18 -14.69 2.19
N ILE A 24 6.82 -14.31 3.43
CA ILE A 24 7.54 -13.28 4.20
C ILE A 24 8.76 -13.89 4.93
N LEU A 25 8.81 -15.20 5.19
CA LEU A 25 9.90 -15.78 5.98
C LEU A 25 11.26 -15.89 5.26
N SER A 26 11.31 -15.96 3.93
CA SER A 26 12.55 -16.27 3.19
C SER A 26 13.17 -15.05 2.44
N PRO A 27 12.36 -14.05 1.99
CA PRO A 27 12.86 -12.74 1.55
C PRO A 27 12.10 -11.52 2.15
N GLY A 28 11.32 -11.68 3.23
CA GLY A 28 10.35 -10.66 3.67
C GLY A 28 10.92 -9.30 4.00
N LEU A 29 12.17 -9.23 4.46
CA LEU A 29 12.81 -7.94 4.74
C LEU A 29 12.96 -7.08 3.47
N GLN A 30 13.31 -7.70 2.34
CA GLN A 30 13.46 -6.98 1.07
C GLN A 30 12.11 -6.43 0.59
N VAL A 31 11.02 -7.21 0.73
CA VAL A 31 9.66 -6.78 0.36
C VAL A 31 9.17 -5.65 1.25
N VAL A 32 9.42 -5.74 2.57
CA VAL A 32 9.07 -4.68 3.54
C VAL A 32 9.83 -3.40 3.22
N VAL A 33 11.14 -3.47 2.98
CA VAL A 33 11.96 -2.30 2.65
C VAL A 33 11.55 -1.70 1.30
N ALA A 34 11.31 -2.52 0.28
CA ALA A 34 10.84 -2.04 -1.02
C ALA A 34 9.48 -1.33 -0.91
N SER A 35 8.54 -1.92 -0.17
CA SER A 35 7.23 -1.30 0.12
C SER A 35 7.40 0.02 0.86
N ALA A 36 8.27 0.06 1.88
CA ALA A 36 8.55 1.28 2.65
C ALA A 36 9.08 2.41 1.76
N LEU A 37 10.05 2.09 0.90
CA LEU A 37 10.64 3.05 -0.04
C LEU A 37 9.62 3.52 -1.07
N LEU A 38 8.73 2.64 -1.55
CA LEU A 38 7.67 3.02 -2.48
C LEU A 38 6.70 4.04 -1.85
N HIS A 39 6.24 3.79 -0.62
CA HIS A 39 5.37 4.74 0.09
C HIS A 39 6.10 6.06 0.43
N ALA A 40 7.33 5.97 0.93
CA ALA A 40 8.13 7.14 1.26
C ALA A 40 8.39 8.01 0.02
N SER A 41 8.72 7.39 -1.12
CA SER A 41 8.91 8.09 -2.39
C SER A 41 7.60 8.69 -2.91
N GLY A 42 6.48 7.99 -2.83
CA GLY A 42 5.16 8.53 -3.20
C GLY A 42 4.78 9.76 -2.37
N LEU A 43 4.98 9.70 -1.05
CA LEU A 43 4.76 10.83 -0.15
C LEU A 43 5.70 12.00 -0.47
N PHE A 44 7.01 11.71 -0.62
CA PHE A 44 8.04 12.71 -0.88
C PHE A 44 7.84 13.41 -2.23
N PHE A 45 7.76 12.65 -3.32
CA PHE A 45 7.60 13.20 -4.67
C PHE A 45 6.22 13.82 -4.86
N GLY A 46 5.16 13.23 -4.30
CA GLY A 46 3.82 13.81 -4.34
C GLY A 46 3.77 15.21 -3.72
N TYR A 47 4.47 15.41 -2.59
CA TYR A 47 4.61 16.74 -1.98
C TYR A 47 5.53 17.66 -2.78
N PHE A 48 6.74 17.21 -3.12
CA PHE A 48 7.73 18.08 -3.74
C PHE A 48 7.32 18.54 -5.14
N LEU A 49 6.73 17.64 -5.94
CA LEU A 49 6.28 17.97 -7.29
C LEU A 49 5.07 18.91 -7.27
N SER A 50 4.10 18.71 -6.37
CA SER A 50 2.97 19.64 -6.21
C SER A 50 3.42 21.03 -5.75
N ARG A 51 4.45 21.11 -4.89
CA ARG A 51 5.09 22.39 -4.50
C ARG A 51 5.86 23.02 -5.65
N ALA A 52 6.57 22.24 -6.48
CA ALA A 52 7.25 22.74 -7.68
C ALA A 52 6.26 23.34 -8.69
N LEU A 53 5.04 22.80 -8.76
CA LEU A 53 3.92 23.33 -9.53
C LEU A 53 3.21 24.53 -8.84
N ARG A 54 3.75 25.03 -7.73
CA ARG A 54 3.24 26.19 -6.96
C ARG A 54 1.83 26.01 -6.39
N LEU A 55 1.40 24.77 -6.16
CA LEU A 55 0.12 24.49 -5.50
C LEU A 55 0.17 24.90 -4.02
N GLU A 56 -1.00 25.20 -3.45
CA GLU A 56 -1.11 25.54 -2.02
C GLU A 56 -0.63 24.38 -1.14
N VAL A 57 -0.19 24.70 0.08
CA VAL A 57 0.29 23.70 1.05
C VAL A 57 -0.80 22.68 1.37
N GLY A 58 -2.07 23.10 1.47
CA GLY A 58 -3.21 22.21 1.66
C GLY A 58 -3.31 21.17 0.54
N SER A 59 -3.43 21.62 -0.72
CA SER A 59 -3.49 20.72 -1.88
C SER A 59 -2.25 19.85 -2.01
N SER A 60 -1.06 20.37 -1.74
CA SER A 60 0.20 19.61 -1.82
C SER A 60 0.25 18.46 -0.80
N ARG A 61 -0.31 18.68 0.41
CA ARG A 61 -0.45 17.62 1.42
C ARG A 61 -1.46 16.56 0.97
N THR A 62 -2.60 16.97 0.42
CA THR A 62 -3.59 16.03 -0.12
C THR A 62 -3.00 15.18 -1.23
N ILE A 63 -2.30 15.79 -2.19
CA ILE A 63 -1.65 15.07 -3.30
C ILE A 63 -0.59 14.10 -2.78
N SER A 64 0.25 14.53 -1.82
CA SER A 64 1.23 13.65 -1.18
C SER A 64 0.58 12.40 -0.58
N ILE A 65 -0.54 12.57 0.13
CA ILE A 65 -1.26 11.46 0.76
C ILE A 65 -1.91 10.56 -0.29
N GLU A 66 -2.60 11.10 -1.29
CA GLU A 66 -3.26 10.32 -2.35
C GLU A 66 -2.26 9.49 -3.17
N VAL A 67 -1.10 10.09 -3.51
CA VAL A 67 -0.03 9.39 -4.25
C VAL A 67 0.69 8.36 -3.37
N GLY A 68 0.99 8.74 -2.12
CA GLY A 68 1.70 7.89 -1.17
C GLY A 68 0.88 6.72 -0.63
N ILE A 69 -0.45 6.85 -0.53
CA ILE A 69 -1.33 5.89 0.14
C ILE A 69 -2.27 5.20 -0.87
N GLN A 70 -1.73 4.28 -1.66
CA GLN A 70 -2.45 3.58 -2.73
C GLN A 70 -3.36 2.44 -2.24
N ASN A 71 -4.51 2.17 -2.86
CA ASN A 71 -5.43 1.10 -2.44
C ASN A 71 -4.82 -0.32 -2.57
N SER A 72 -4.28 -0.83 -1.48
CA SER A 72 -3.62 -2.14 -1.41
C SER A 72 -4.57 -3.33 -1.56
N VAL A 73 -5.86 -3.19 -1.20
CA VAL A 73 -6.86 -4.26 -1.39
C VAL A 73 -7.11 -4.51 -2.88
N LEU A 74 -7.29 -3.43 -3.65
CA LEU A 74 -7.40 -3.54 -5.10
C LEU A 74 -6.12 -4.13 -5.71
N GLY A 75 -4.95 -3.72 -5.18
CA GLY A 75 -3.66 -4.28 -5.56
C GLY A 75 -3.57 -5.80 -5.38
N VAL A 76 -4.00 -6.32 -4.22
CA VAL A 76 -4.06 -7.78 -3.98
C VAL A 76 -4.98 -8.47 -5.00
N VAL A 77 -6.18 -7.93 -5.23
CA VAL A 77 -7.13 -8.53 -6.20
C VAL A 77 -6.53 -8.59 -7.60
N LEU A 78 -5.91 -7.50 -8.08
CA LEU A 78 -5.27 -7.48 -9.39
C LEU A 78 -4.06 -8.42 -9.46
N ALA A 79 -3.24 -8.45 -8.41
CA ALA A 79 -2.08 -9.32 -8.31
C ALA A 79 -2.49 -10.80 -8.44
N THR A 80 -3.47 -11.24 -7.65
CA THR A 80 -3.95 -12.63 -7.66
C THR A 80 -4.66 -13.01 -8.96
N ARG A 81 -5.26 -12.05 -9.68
CA ARG A 81 -6.02 -12.32 -10.91
C ARG A 81 -5.17 -12.36 -12.17
N TYR A 82 -4.12 -11.55 -12.24
CA TYR A 82 -3.38 -11.32 -13.48
C TYR A 82 -1.91 -11.75 -13.43
N PHE A 83 -1.36 -12.05 -12.24
CA PHE A 83 0.04 -12.45 -12.11
C PHE A 83 0.15 -13.87 -11.56
N GLU A 84 0.95 -14.70 -12.21
CA GLU A 84 1.22 -16.08 -11.79
C GLU A 84 2.10 -16.14 -10.54
N ASN A 85 2.95 -15.12 -10.33
CA ASN A 85 3.85 -15.10 -9.19
C ASN A 85 3.13 -14.62 -7.91
N PRO A 86 2.99 -15.49 -6.88
CA PRO A 86 2.28 -15.14 -5.64
C PRO A 86 2.98 -14.03 -4.84
N LEU A 87 4.28 -13.81 -5.02
CA LEU A 87 5.02 -12.73 -4.37
C LEU A 87 4.49 -11.34 -4.74
N THR A 88 3.87 -11.21 -5.90
CA THR A 88 3.24 -9.95 -6.34
C THR A 88 2.13 -9.52 -5.38
N ALA A 89 1.28 -10.46 -4.94
CA ALA A 89 0.21 -10.17 -3.99
C ALA A 89 0.74 -9.88 -2.57
N VAL A 90 1.84 -10.54 -2.18
CA VAL A 90 2.49 -10.36 -0.87
C VAL A 90 2.91 -8.91 -0.64
N THR A 91 3.42 -8.22 -1.68
CA THR A 91 3.80 -6.80 -1.58
C THR A 91 2.62 -5.91 -1.15
N CYS A 92 1.43 -6.16 -1.72
CA CYS A 92 0.22 -5.41 -1.39
C CYS A 92 -0.29 -5.73 0.03
N VAL A 93 -0.18 -6.99 0.47
CA VAL A 93 -0.53 -7.39 1.84
C VAL A 93 0.38 -6.69 2.85
N VAL A 94 1.70 -6.72 2.64
CA VAL A 94 2.70 -6.07 3.51
C VAL A 94 2.47 -4.55 3.59
N SER A 95 2.24 -3.90 2.44
CA SER A 95 1.86 -2.49 2.36
C SER A 95 0.64 -2.17 3.23
N SER A 96 -0.40 -3.01 3.17
CA SER A 96 -1.64 -2.81 3.92
C SER A 96 -1.46 -2.92 5.44
N MET A 97 -0.54 -3.76 5.91
CA MET A 97 -0.33 -3.98 7.36
C MET A 97 0.51 -2.90 8.01
N CYS A 98 1.55 -2.45 7.31
CA CYS A 98 2.57 -1.62 7.92
C CYS A 98 2.40 -0.12 7.59
N TRP A 99 1.77 0.23 6.46
CA TRP A 99 1.63 1.63 6.00
C TRP A 99 0.20 2.19 6.02
N LYS A 100 -0.82 1.34 6.13
CA LYS A 100 -2.22 1.77 6.14
C LYS A 100 -2.89 1.56 7.49
N ARG A 101 -3.09 2.65 8.23
CA ARG A 101 -4.04 2.69 9.36
C ARG A 101 -5.46 2.48 8.88
#